data_AF-A0A2W2PEN2-F1
#
_entry.id   AF-A0A2W2PEN2-F1
#
_cell.length_a   1.000
_cell.length_b   1.000
_cell.length_c   1.000
_cell.angle_alpha   90.00
_cell.angle_beta   90.00
_cell.angle_gamma   90.00
#
_symmetry.space_group_name_H-M   'P 1'
#
loop_
_entity.id
_entity.type
_entity.pdbx_description
1 polymer ?
#
loop_
_entity_poly.entity_id
_entity_poly.type
_entity_poly.pdbx_seq_one_letter_code
_entity_poly.pdbx_strand_id
1 'polypeptide(L)'
;MRGEAYAYAAYSLFAAEADRQGLPAVGRLLRSTARTELNEHLREAATLAGLAGGNAANLRQAINGETYEHQVMYRRFAEQARADGDLEAAKLFTEIAADEGRHRDAFRTALAAVTTGRGTIPAPPKADVVAVPAGLPKVKAARTRANLDTALHGEALAHAKYMLFAAHARQTGNAALARLWEGTAGIELHEHLAGEAVLAGLVRTTRENLRKAITGERNEATTVYPGFARRATAVGDTAARYFRDTAADEAKHAAAFQKALDQLR
;
A
#
# COMPACT_ATOMS: atom_id res chain seq x y z
N MET A 1 -2.41 -2.02 9.81
CA MET A 1 -1.23 -2.04 8.90
C MET A 1 -1.60 -2.39 7.46
N ARG A 2 -1.98 -3.63 7.11
CA ARG A 2 -2.40 -3.94 5.72
C ARG A 2 -3.60 -3.09 5.27
N GLY A 3 -4.59 -2.94 6.15
CA GLY A 3 -5.74 -2.04 5.97
C GLY A 3 -5.28 -0.60 5.72
N GLU A 4 -4.53 -0.02 6.66
CA GLU A 4 -4.03 1.37 6.56
C GLU A 4 -3.28 1.64 5.26
N ALA A 5 -2.39 0.72 4.87
CA ALA A 5 -1.58 0.87 3.67
C ALA A 5 -2.47 0.90 2.43
N TYR A 6 -3.43 -0.03 2.36
CA TYR A 6 -4.39 -0.11 1.26
C TYR A 6 -5.33 1.10 1.26
N ALA A 7 -5.80 1.57 2.42
CA ALA A 7 -6.63 2.76 2.56
C ALA A 7 -5.89 4.01 2.06
N TYR A 8 -4.62 4.20 2.43
CA TYR A 8 -3.77 5.25 1.88
C TYR A 8 -3.72 5.21 0.34
N ALA A 9 -3.42 4.04 -0.24
CA ALA A 9 -3.30 3.89 -1.68
C ALA A 9 -4.65 4.12 -2.39
N ALA A 10 -5.72 3.49 -1.91
CA ALA A 10 -7.06 3.59 -2.47
C ALA A 10 -7.58 5.04 -2.39
N TYR A 11 -7.45 5.72 -1.25
CA TYR A 11 -7.91 7.11 -1.11
C TYR A 11 -7.09 8.09 -1.93
N SER A 12 -5.80 7.82 -2.14
CA SER A 12 -4.99 8.60 -3.07
C SER A 12 -5.50 8.48 -4.52
N LEU A 13 -5.88 7.27 -4.95
CA LEU A 13 -6.49 7.04 -6.26
C LEU A 13 -7.89 7.64 -6.37
N PHE A 14 -8.72 7.53 -5.33
CA PHE A 14 -10.05 8.13 -5.29
C PHE A 14 -9.99 9.66 -5.32
N ALA A 15 -8.98 10.25 -4.66
CA ALA A 15 -8.75 11.68 -4.70
C ALA A 15 -8.39 12.16 -6.11
N ALA A 16 -7.51 11.44 -6.80
CA ALA A 16 -7.15 11.74 -8.18
C ALA A 16 -8.39 11.70 -9.09
N GLU A 17 -9.29 10.73 -8.89
CA GLU A 17 -10.55 10.69 -9.63
C GLU A 17 -11.49 11.83 -9.29
N ALA A 18 -11.61 12.22 -8.02
CA ALA A 18 -12.38 13.40 -7.63
C ALA A 18 -11.84 14.67 -8.28
N ASP A 19 -10.51 14.82 -8.37
CA ASP A 19 -9.89 15.95 -9.06
C ASP A 19 -10.22 15.94 -10.57
N ARG A 20 -10.22 14.77 -11.23
CA ARG A 20 -10.64 14.62 -12.65
C ARG A 20 -12.10 14.98 -12.89
N GLN A 21 -12.98 14.70 -11.93
CA GLN A 21 -14.41 15.04 -11.99
C GLN A 21 -14.69 16.51 -11.61
N GLY A 22 -13.67 17.33 -11.36
CA GLY A 22 -13.86 18.72 -10.96
C GLY A 22 -14.39 18.89 -9.53
N LEU A 23 -14.08 17.93 -8.65
CA LEU A 23 -14.48 17.90 -7.23
C LEU A 23 -13.27 18.11 -6.30
N PRO A 24 -12.53 19.23 -6.40
CA PRO A 24 -11.25 19.40 -5.70
C PRO A 24 -11.40 19.44 -4.17
N ALA A 25 -12.56 19.78 -3.63
CA ALA A 25 -12.83 19.70 -2.20
C ALA A 25 -12.85 18.24 -1.71
N VAL A 26 -13.47 17.34 -2.48
CA VAL A 26 -13.49 15.90 -2.19
C VAL A 26 -12.09 15.31 -2.39
N GLY A 27 -11.40 15.71 -3.45
CA GLY A 27 -10.01 15.31 -3.70
C GLY A 27 -9.07 15.69 -2.55
N ARG A 28 -9.20 16.91 -2.00
CA ARG A 28 -8.42 17.32 -0.82
C ARG A 28 -8.75 16.51 0.43
N LEU A 29 -10.03 16.23 0.68
CA LEU A 29 -10.47 15.43 1.84
C LEU A 29 -9.89 14.02 1.79
N LEU A 30 -10.05 13.32 0.66
CA LEU A 30 -9.50 11.98 0.46
C LEU A 30 -7.97 11.97 0.60
N ARG A 31 -7.26 12.96 0.04
CA ARG A 31 -5.81 13.10 0.22
C ARG A 31 -5.39 13.36 1.67
N SER A 32 -6.16 14.14 2.43
CA SER A 32 -5.85 14.34 3.86
C SER A 32 -6.06 13.06 4.66
N THR A 33 -7.16 12.35 4.43
CA THR A 33 -7.43 11.08 5.12
C THR A 33 -6.38 10.03 4.77
N ALA A 34 -6.03 9.88 3.48
CA ALA A 34 -4.94 9.00 3.06
C ALA A 34 -3.65 9.28 3.85
N ARG A 35 -3.30 10.56 4.05
CA ARG A 35 -2.12 10.93 4.83
C ARG A 35 -2.25 10.55 6.30
N THR A 36 -3.43 10.61 6.90
CA THR A 36 -3.67 10.11 8.27
C THR A 36 -3.40 8.60 8.32
N GLU A 37 -3.97 7.83 7.37
CA GLU A 37 -3.76 6.37 7.30
C GLU A 37 -2.28 6.00 7.28
N LEU A 38 -1.50 6.67 6.42
CA LEU A 38 -0.08 6.35 6.28
C LEU A 38 0.79 6.92 7.41
N ASN A 39 0.58 8.19 7.79
CA ASN A 39 1.51 8.91 8.66
C ASN A 39 1.18 8.79 10.14
N GLU A 40 -0.03 8.37 10.50
CA GLU A 40 -0.46 8.18 11.88
C GLU A 40 -0.75 6.70 12.11
N HIS A 41 -1.83 6.18 11.52
CA HIS A 41 -2.32 4.83 11.82
C HIS A 41 -1.26 3.75 11.48
N LEU A 42 -0.74 3.74 10.25
CA LEU A 42 0.25 2.75 9.84
C LEU A 42 1.58 2.93 10.58
N ARG A 43 2.03 4.18 10.76
CA ARG A 43 3.30 4.48 11.44
C ARG A 43 3.29 4.03 12.88
N GLU A 44 2.23 4.34 13.63
CA GLU A 44 2.11 3.93 15.03
C GLU A 44 2.00 2.41 15.16
N ALA A 45 1.20 1.75 14.30
CA ALA A 45 1.16 0.29 14.25
C ALA A 45 2.52 -0.34 13.93
N ALA A 46 3.26 0.24 12.98
CA ALA A 46 4.60 -0.23 12.62
C ALA A 46 5.59 -0.07 13.78
N THR A 47 5.50 1.02 14.54
CA THR A 47 6.29 1.23 15.75
C THR A 47 5.96 0.20 16.82
N LEU A 48 4.68 -0.01 17.12
CA LEU A 48 4.23 -1.01 18.10
C LEU A 48 4.64 -2.43 17.72
N ALA A 49 4.63 -2.75 16.42
CA ALA A 49 5.05 -4.05 15.90
C ALA A 49 6.57 -4.21 15.77
N GLY A 50 7.38 -3.17 16.03
CA GLY A 50 8.83 -3.21 15.84
C GLY A 50 9.24 -3.45 14.38
N LEU A 51 8.46 -2.95 13.42
CA LEU A 51 8.61 -3.27 12.00
C LEU A 51 9.92 -2.73 11.41
N ALA A 52 10.30 -1.49 11.76
CA ALA A 52 11.55 -0.89 11.33
C ALA A 52 12.66 -1.24 12.34
N GLY A 53 13.67 -1.98 11.89
CA GLY A 53 14.93 -2.18 12.58
C GLY A 53 16.04 -1.29 12.01
N GLY A 54 17.30 -1.71 12.16
CA GLY A 54 18.44 -1.04 11.52
C GLY A 54 18.49 -1.25 10.00
N ASN A 55 19.23 -0.41 9.28
CA ASN A 55 19.36 -0.46 7.81
C ASN A 55 19.60 -1.88 7.24
N ALA A 56 20.52 -2.64 7.84
CA ALA A 56 20.81 -4.01 7.39
C ALA A 56 19.66 -5.00 7.69
N ALA A 57 18.91 -4.82 8.77
CA ALA A 57 17.75 -5.65 9.10
C ALA A 57 16.59 -5.37 8.13
N ASN A 58 16.32 -4.10 7.85
CA ASN A 58 15.28 -3.66 6.92
C ASN A 58 15.56 -4.19 5.50
N LEU A 59 16.81 -4.11 5.04
CA LEU A 59 17.24 -4.67 3.76
C LEU A 59 17.04 -6.19 3.70
N ARG A 60 17.41 -6.93 4.75
CA ARG A 60 17.17 -8.39 4.81
C ARG A 60 15.67 -8.72 4.75
N GLN A 61 14.84 -7.97 5.46
CA GLN A 61 13.40 -8.16 5.44
C GLN A 61 12.81 -7.92 4.05
N ALA A 62 13.20 -6.84 3.38
CA ALA A 62 12.77 -6.56 2.01
C ALA A 62 13.23 -7.64 1.04
N ILE A 63 14.52 -8.00 1.05
CA ILE A 63 15.07 -9.08 0.20
C ILE A 63 14.24 -10.37 0.33
N ASN A 64 13.81 -10.73 1.54
CA ASN A 64 12.98 -11.92 1.74
C ASN A 64 11.58 -11.78 1.12
N GLY A 65 10.93 -10.62 1.29
CA GLY A 65 9.63 -10.32 0.66
C GLY A 65 9.73 -10.35 -0.86
N GLU A 66 10.64 -9.55 -1.41
CA GLU A 66 10.91 -9.45 -2.85
C GLU A 66 11.27 -10.80 -3.48
N THR A 67 12.03 -11.64 -2.75
CA THR A 67 12.34 -12.99 -3.22
C THR A 67 11.09 -13.85 -3.31
N TYR A 68 10.22 -13.81 -2.30
CA TYR A 68 8.97 -14.57 -2.30
C TYR A 68 8.03 -14.08 -3.41
N GLU A 69 7.89 -12.76 -3.57
CA GLU A 69 7.02 -12.15 -4.57
C GLU A 69 7.50 -12.49 -5.98
N HIS A 70 8.79 -12.30 -6.26
CA HIS A 70 9.44 -12.65 -7.53
C HIS A 70 9.40 -14.14 -7.87
N GLN A 71 9.71 -15.03 -6.92
CA GLN A 71 9.93 -16.45 -7.22
C GLN A 71 8.68 -17.30 -7.08
N VAL A 72 7.74 -16.87 -6.23
CA VAL A 72 6.58 -17.69 -5.85
C VAL A 72 5.29 -16.99 -6.18
N MET A 73 5.01 -15.84 -5.55
CA MET A 73 3.67 -15.25 -5.59
C MET A 73 3.26 -14.81 -7.00
N TYR A 74 4.02 -13.90 -7.62
CA TYR A 74 3.61 -13.30 -8.88
C TYR A 74 3.72 -14.27 -10.06
N ARG A 75 4.68 -15.20 -10.02
CA ARG A 75 4.73 -16.30 -11.01
C ARG A 75 3.50 -17.19 -10.94
N ARG A 76 3.10 -17.59 -9.72
CA ARG A 76 1.88 -18.37 -9.51
C ARG A 76 0.64 -17.59 -9.94
N PHE A 77 0.54 -16.30 -9.61
CA PHE A 77 -0.59 -15.46 -10.02
C PHE A 77 -0.66 -15.33 -11.53
N ALA A 78 0.48 -15.16 -12.21
CA ALA A 78 0.54 -15.13 -13.66
C ALA A 78 0.05 -16.44 -14.29
N GLU A 79 0.53 -17.59 -13.81
CA GLU A 79 0.08 -18.92 -14.28
C GLU A 79 -1.43 -19.13 -14.07
N GLN A 80 -1.94 -18.76 -12.89
CA GLN A 80 -3.36 -18.87 -12.57
C GLN A 80 -4.22 -17.96 -13.46
N ALA A 81 -3.78 -16.73 -13.70
CA ALA A 81 -4.46 -15.80 -14.60
C ALA A 81 -4.45 -16.30 -16.06
N ARG A 82 -3.36 -16.93 -16.53
CA ARG A 82 -3.33 -17.59 -17.85
C ARG A 82 -4.34 -18.72 -17.94
N ALA A 83 -4.38 -19.58 -16.92
CA ALA A 83 -5.34 -20.69 -16.86
C ALA A 83 -6.80 -20.21 -16.75
N ASP A 84 -7.01 -19.04 -16.15
CA ASP A 84 -8.32 -18.37 -16.04
C ASP A 84 -8.74 -17.64 -17.34
N GLY A 85 -7.84 -17.48 -18.30
CA GLY A 85 -8.05 -16.70 -19.52
C GLY A 85 -7.96 -15.17 -19.33
N ASP A 86 -7.59 -14.69 -18.14
CA ASP A 86 -7.38 -13.28 -17.82
C ASP A 86 -5.95 -12.84 -18.22
N LEU A 87 -5.68 -12.85 -19.53
CA LEU A 87 -4.33 -12.70 -20.10
C LEU A 87 -3.65 -11.35 -19.80
N GLU A 88 -4.42 -10.26 -19.66
CA GLU A 88 -3.87 -8.96 -19.24
C GLU A 88 -3.30 -9.01 -17.82
N ALA A 89 -4.01 -9.68 -16.89
CA ALA A 89 -3.52 -9.88 -15.53
C ALA A 89 -2.29 -10.80 -15.50
N ALA A 90 -2.29 -11.86 -16.32
CA ALA A 90 -1.13 -12.72 -16.44
C ALA A 90 0.12 -11.98 -16.92
N LYS A 91 -0.05 -11.05 -17.88
CA LYS A 91 1.03 -10.21 -18.38
C LYS A 91 1.55 -9.30 -17.26
N LEU A 92 0.65 -8.55 -16.60
CA LEU A 92 1.00 -7.64 -15.52
C LEU A 92 1.75 -8.37 -14.39
N PHE A 93 1.22 -9.50 -13.89
CA PHE A 93 1.90 -10.27 -12.85
C PHE A 93 3.27 -10.82 -13.29
N THR A 94 3.48 -11.07 -14.59
CA THR A 94 4.80 -11.47 -15.09
C THR A 94 5.79 -10.31 -15.09
N GLU A 95 5.32 -9.10 -15.45
CA GLU A 95 6.12 -7.87 -15.40
C GLU A 95 6.49 -7.54 -13.95
N ILE A 96 5.51 -7.48 -13.03
CA ILE A 96 5.74 -7.25 -11.60
C ILE A 96 6.73 -8.29 -11.04
N ALA A 97 6.57 -9.58 -11.36
CA ALA A 97 7.53 -10.59 -10.93
C ALA A 97 8.96 -10.23 -11.36
N ALA A 98 9.19 -9.76 -12.59
CA ALA A 98 10.53 -9.38 -13.04
C ALA A 98 11.09 -8.17 -12.27
N ASP A 99 10.23 -7.25 -11.87
CA ASP A 99 10.54 -6.01 -11.16
C ASP A 99 10.97 -6.30 -9.72
N GLU A 100 10.24 -7.16 -9.00
CA GLU A 100 10.64 -7.62 -7.65
C GLU A 100 11.99 -8.34 -7.66
N GLY A 101 12.31 -9.02 -8.77
CA GLY A 101 13.63 -9.59 -8.99
C GLY A 101 14.74 -8.54 -8.99
N ARG A 102 14.49 -7.39 -9.64
CA ARG A 102 15.42 -6.25 -9.69
C ARG A 102 15.47 -5.50 -8.37
N HIS A 103 14.35 -5.31 -7.68
CA HIS A 103 14.30 -4.74 -6.34
C HIS A 103 15.14 -5.55 -5.36
N ARG A 104 14.92 -6.87 -5.29
CA ARG A 104 15.72 -7.80 -4.49
C ARG A 104 17.22 -7.64 -4.74
N ASP A 105 17.63 -7.61 -6.00
CA ASP A 105 19.05 -7.56 -6.37
C ASP A 105 19.68 -6.20 -6.04
N ALA A 106 18.95 -5.10 -6.22
CA ALA A 106 19.36 -3.78 -5.75
C ALA A 106 19.52 -3.75 -4.22
N PHE A 107 18.59 -4.34 -3.47
CA PHE A 107 18.67 -4.43 -2.01
C PHE A 107 19.81 -5.34 -1.54
N ARG A 108 20.13 -6.42 -2.26
CA ARG A 108 21.33 -7.24 -1.97
C ARG A 108 22.62 -6.45 -2.13
N THR A 109 22.75 -5.69 -3.20
CA THR A 109 23.89 -4.79 -3.40
C THR A 109 23.96 -3.74 -2.30
N ALA A 110 22.83 -3.13 -1.94
CA ALA A 110 22.76 -2.16 -0.86
C ALA A 110 23.12 -2.77 0.51
N LEU A 111 22.70 -4.01 0.78
CA LEU A 111 23.01 -4.72 2.01
C LEU A 111 24.51 -4.97 2.14
N ALA A 112 25.16 -5.44 1.07
CA ALA A 112 26.60 -5.63 1.05
C ALA A 112 27.35 -4.32 1.35
N ALA A 113 26.91 -3.21 0.76
CA ALA A 113 27.52 -1.91 1.00
C ALA A 113 27.34 -1.42 2.44
N VAL A 114 26.14 -1.56 3.02
CA VAL A 114 25.85 -1.16 4.40
C VAL A 114 26.59 -2.02 5.43
N THR A 115 26.78 -3.31 5.19
CA THR A 115 27.43 -4.21 6.16
C THR A 115 28.95 -4.22 6.08
N THR A 116 29.53 -3.98 4.91
CA THR A 116 30.99 -4.03 4.70
C THR A 116 31.64 -2.64 4.65
N GLY A 117 30.85 -1.59 4.44
CA GLY A 117 31.36 -0.25 4.14
C GLY A 117 32.04 -0.12 2.77
N ARG A 118 31.91 -1.13 1.89
CA ARG A 118 32.53 -1.16 0.56
C ARG A 118 31.47 -1.29 -0.54
N GLY A 119 31.73 -0.69 -1.70
CA GLY A 119 30.79 -0.68 -2.82
C GLY A 119 29.82 0.51 -2.76
N THR A 120 28.85 0.53 -3.68
CA THR A 120 27.92 1.65 -3.86
C THR A 120 26.48 1.20 -3.73
N ILE A 121 25.68 1.97 -3.00
CA ILE A 121 24.22 1.80 -3.01
C ILE A 121 23.70 2.09 -4.43
N PRO A 122 22.90 1.20 -5.03
CA PRO A 122 22.31 1.44 -6.34
C PRO A 122 21.51 2.75 -6.40
N ALA A 123 21.44 3.36 -7.59
CA ALA A 123 20.59 4.50 -7.82
C ALA A 123 19.10 4.12 -7.65
N PRO A 124 18.24 5.06 -7.23
CA PRO A 124 16.81 4.80 -7.13
C PRO A 124 16.22 4.43 -8.49
N PRO A 125 15.37 3.39 -8.59
CA PRO A 125 14.58 3.17 -9.79
C PRO A 125 13.59 4.32 -9.98
N LYS A 126 13.10 4.46 -11.21
CA LYS A 126 12.06 5.45 -11.56
C LYS A 126 10.83 4.68 -12.02
N ALA A 127 9.71 4.99 -11.40
CA ALA A 127 8.43 4.37 -11.75
C ALA A 127 7.89 4.90 -13.08
N ASP A 128 7.40 3.98 -13.90
CA ASP A 128 6.58 4.31 -15.05
C ASP A 128 5.15 4.54 -14.57
N VAL A 129 4.82 5.80 -14.29
CA VAL A 129 3.55 6.17 -13.65
C VAL A 129 2.35 5.73 -14.49
N VAL A 130 1.57 4.79 -13.95
CA VAL A 130 0.35 4.27 -14.57
C VAL A 130 -0.85 5.14 -14.21
N ALA A 131 -1.58 5.61 -15.23
CA ALA A 131 -2.85 6.29 -15.02
C ALA A 131 -3.94 5.30 -14.62
N VAL A 132 -4.65 5.58 -13.53
CA VAL A 132 -5.78 4.76 -13.04
C VAL A 132 -7.10 5.49 -13.30
N PRO A 133 -7.75 5.27 -14.46
CA PRO A 133 -9.07 5.82 -14.73
C PRO A 133 -10.16 5.08 -13.94
N ALA A 134 -11.30 5.74 -13.71
CA ALA A 134 -12.49 5.06 -13.25
C ALA A 134 -12.96 4.01 -14.28
N GLY A 135 -13.24 2.79 -13.84
CA GLY A 135 -13.54 1.68 -14.74
C GLY A 135 -14.12 0.45 -14.05
N LEU A 136 -14.80 -0.40 -14.81
CA LEU A 136 -15.21 -1.72 -14.32
C LEU A 136 -13.99 -2.65 -14.27
N PRO A 137 -14.02 -3.71 -13.44
CA PRO A 137 -12.96 -4.73 -13.46
C PRO A 137 -12.79 -5.30 -14.87
N LYS A 138 -11.54 -5.48 -15.29
CA LYS A 138 -11.19 -6.08 -16.60
C LYS A 138 -11.07 -7.60 -16.53
N VAL A 139 -10.95 -8.16 -15.33
CA VAL A 139 -10.80 -9.61 -15.09
C VAL A 139 -12.13 -10.29 -14.76
N LYS A 140 -12.30 -11.52 -15.24
CA LYS A 140 -13.57 -12.27 -15.13
C LYS A 140 -13.52 -13.41 -14.14
N ALA A 141 -12.38 -14.04 -13.92
CA ALA A 141 -12.29 -15.19 -13.02
C ALA A 141 -12.25 -14.75 -11.56
N ALA A 142 -12.96 -15.49 -10.70
CA ALA A 142 -12.97 -15.22 -9.26
C ALA A 142 -11.59 -15.41 -8.63
N ARG A 143 -10.81 -16.39 -9.09
CA ARG A 143 -9.44 -16.62 -8.64
C ARG A 143 -8.53 -15.46 -9.01
N THR A 144 -8.54 -15.01 -10.25
CA THR A 144 -7.75 -13.83 -10.67
C THR A 144 -8.16 -12.57 -9.90
N ARG A 145 -9.46 -12.34 -9.63
CA ARG A 145 -9.90 -11.24 -8.77
C ARG A 145 -9.34 -11.33 -7.35
N ALA A 146 -9.35 -12.51 -6.74
CA ALA A 146 -8.79 -12.72 -5.40
C ALA A 146 -7.26 -12.52 -5.37
N ASN A 147 -6.57 -12.88 -6.45
CA ASN A 147 -5.14 -12.63 -6.60
C ASN A 147 -4.85 -11.13 -6.70
N LEU A 148 -5.60 -10.38 -7.50
CA LEU A 148 -5.47 -8.91 -7.58
C LEU A 148 -5.76 -8.25 -6.24
N ASP A 149 -6.78 -8.70 -5.49
CA ASP A 149 -7.05 -8.17 -4.15
C ASP A 149 -5.85 -8.43 -3.21
N THR A 150 -5.29 -9.64 -3.25
CA THR A 150 -4.09 -9.97 -2.46
C THR A 150 -2.90 -9.10 -2.83
N ALA A 151 -2.68 -8.90 -4.13
CA ALA A 151 -1.56 -8.14 -4.66
C ALA A 151 -1.68 -6.65 -4.33
N LEU A 152 -2.86 -6.04 -4.50
CA LEU A 152 -3.12 -4.65 -4.13
C LEU A 152 -2.78 -4.34 -2.67
N HIS A 153 -3.12 -5.25 -1.75
CA HIS A 153 -2.76 -5.10 -0.34
C HIS A 153 -1.26 -5.34 -0.07
N GLY A 154 -0.63 -6.22 -0.86
CA GLY A 154 0.81 -6.47 -0.83
C GLY A 154 1.59 -5.23 -1.25
N GLU A 155 1.32 -4.71 -2.44
CA GLU A 155 1.95 -3.53 -3.03
C GLU A 155 1.78 -2.29 -2.16
N ALA A 156 0.57 -2.08 -1.63
CA ALA A 156 0.32 -0.98 -0.71
C ALA A 156 1.19 -1.09 0.57
N LEU A 157 1.30 -2.29 1.13
CA LEU A 157 2.12 -2.53 2.32
C LEU A 157 3.62 -2.42 2.02
N ALA A 158 4.07 -2.90 0.84
CA ALA A 158 5.45 -2.78 0.39
C ALA A 158 5.85 -1.30 0.26
N HIS A 159 5.04 -0.50 -0.45
CA HIS A 159 5.20 0.95 -0.52
C HIS A 159 5.34 1.57 0.87
N ALA A 160 4.39 1.30 1.77
CA ALA A 160 4.37 1.90 3.10
C ALA A 160 5.60 1.50 3.92
N LYS A 161 6.01 0.23 3.87
CA LYS A 161 7.23 -0.26 4.53
C LYS A 161 8.48 0.44 4.01
N TYR A 162 8.61 0.58 2.69
CA TYR A 162 9.78 1.20 2.10
C TYR A 162 9.87 2.69 2.41
N MET A 163 8.74 3.39 2.51
CA MET A 163 8.72 4.76 3.02
C MET A 163 9.17 4.86 4.49
N LEU A 164 8.83 3.89 5.35
CA LEU A 164 9.34 3.82 6.72
C LEU A 164 10.85 3.56 6.75
N PHE A 165 11.33 2.63 5.93
CA PHE A 165 12.75 2.31 5.85
C PHE A 165 13.57 3.47 5.27
N ALA A 166 13.01 4.21 4.31
CA ALA A 166 13.60 5.44 3.80
C ALA A 166 13.77 6.49 4.89
N ALA A 167 12.73 6.71 5.70
CA ALA A 167 12.78 7.65 6.82
C ALA A 167 13.86 7.24 7.84
N HIS A 168 13.94 5.95 8.20
CA HIS A 168 14.98 5.44 9.08
C HIS A 168 16.40 5.59 8.49
N ALA A 169 16.58 5.26 7.21
CA ALA A 169 17.86 5.44 6.52
C ALA A 169 18.29 6.91 6.50
N ARG A 170 17.35 7.84 6.32
CA ARG A 170 17.60 9.28 6.37
C ARG A 170 18.01 9.76 7.77
N GLN A 171 17.30 9.30 8.80
CA GLN A 171 17.61 9.60 10.20
C GLN A 171 18.99 9.07 10.62
N THR A 172 19.43 7.95 10.04
CA THR A 172 20.74 7.34 10.29
C THR A 172 21.85 7.82 9.34
N GLY A 173 21.60 8.89 8.56
CA GLY A 173 22.59 9.51 7.69
C GLY A 173 22.87 8.80 6.37
N ASN A 174 22.13 7.73 6.04
CA ASN A 174 22.30 6.98 4.80
C ASN A 174 21.36 7.50 3.69
N ALA A 175 21.67 8.70 3.18
CA ALA A 175 20.85 9.37 2.19
C ALA A 175 20.72 8.61 0.85
N ALA A 176 21.76 7.84 0.46
CA ALA A 176 21.70 7.03 -0.75
C ALA A 176 20.72 5.86 -0.60
N LEU A 177 20.75 5.18 0.54
CA LEU A 177 19.78 4.12 0.85
C LEU A 177 18.35 4.67 0.98
N ALA A 178 18.18 5.84 1.59
CA ALA A 178 16.88 6.49 1.67
C ALA A 178 16.27 6.72 0.27
N ARG A 179 17.08 7.23 -0.67
CA ARG A 179 16.63 7.41 -2.06
C ARG A 179 16.28 6.09 -2.74
N LEU A 180 17.10 5.04 -2.57
CA LEU A 180 16.81 3.72 -3.14
C LEU A 180 15.44 3.21 -2.67
N TRP A 181 15.17 3.28 -1.36
CA TRP A 181 13.86 2.93 -0.81
C TRP A 181 12.71 3.76 -1.39
N GLU A 182 12.88 5.07 -1.51
CA GLU A 182 11.87 5.98 -2.08
C GLU A 182 11.58 5.66 -3.55
N GLY A 183 12.61 5.35 -4.32
CA GLY A 183 12.46 4.94 -5.73
C GLY A 183 11.68 3.64 -5.84
N THR A 184 12.05 2.62 -5.07
CA THR A 184 11.35 1.32 -5.08
C THR A 184 9.92 1.46 -4.56
N ALA A 185 9.69 2.20 -3.47
CA ALA A 185 8.35 2.51 -2.99
C ALA A 185 7.49 3.19 -4.08
N GLY A 186 8.11 4.03 -4.92
CA GLY A 186 7.46 4.65 -6.06
C GLY A 186 7.00 3.64 -7.11
N ILE A 187 7.77 2.58 -7.36
CA ILE A 187 7.39 1.48 -8.27
C ILE A 187 6.15 0.77 -7.72
N GLU A 188 6.19 0.33 -6.47
CA GLU A 188 5.08 -0.42 -5.84
C GLU A 188 3.75 0.34 -5.94
N LEU A 189 3.78 1.65 -5.69
CA LEU A 189 2.57 2.46 -5.67
C LEU A 189 2.11 2.94 -7.04
N HIS A 190 3.05 3.44 -7.87
CA HIS A 190 2.72 4.16 -9.10
C HIS A 190 2.74 3.29 -10.35
N GLU A 191 3.27 2.08 -10.26
CA GLU A 191 3.35 1.11 -11.35
C GLU A 191 2.60 -0.17 -11.01
N HIS A 192 3.05 -0.93 -10.01
CA HIS A 192 2.45 -2.22 -9.65
C HIS A 192 1.00 -2.07 -9.18
N LEU A 193 0.79 -1.40 -8.03
CA LEU A 193 -0.55 -1.17 -7.47
C LEU A 193 -1.47 -0.44 -8.46
N ALA A 194 -0.93 0.52 -9.20
CA ALA A 194 -1.69 1.29 -10.18
C ALA A 194 -2.17 0.41 -11.34
N GLY A 195 -1.32 -0.45 -11.90
CA GLY A 195 -1.69 -1.43 -12.91
C GLY A 195 -2.74 -2.43 -12.40
N GLU A 196 -2.55 -2.93 -11.19
CA GLU A 196 -3.50 -3.85 -10.55
C GLU A 196 -4.86 -3.20 -10.29
N ALA A 197 -4.85 -1.94 -9.86
CA ALA A 197 -6.05 -1.15 -9.61
C ALA A 197 -6.89 -0.96 -10.88
N VAL A 198 -6.23 -0.80 -12.04
CA VAL A 198 -6.90 -0.74 -13.35
C VAL A 198 -7.58 -2.08 -13.67
N LEU A 199 -6.89 -3.19 -13.49
CA LEU A 199 -7.46 -4.52 -13.78
C LEU A 199 -8.59 -4.90 -12.81
N ALA A 200 -8.45 -4.52 -11.54
CA ALA A 200 -9.43 -4.77 -10.50
C ALA A 200 -10.65 -3.84 -10.57
N GLY A 201 -10.59 -2.76 -11.37
CA GLY A 201 -11.65 -1.74 -11.40
C GLY A 201 -11.81 -1.03 -10.05
N LEU A 202 -10.68 -0.81 -9.36
CA LEU A 202 -10.66 -0.27 -7.99
C LEU A 202 -11.29 1.13 -7.94
N VAL A 203 -10.97 1.97 -8.91
CA VAL A 203 -11.50 3.33 -9.02
C VAL A 203 -12.82 3.31 -9.79
N ARG A 204 -13.86 3.88 -9.19
CA ARG A 204 -15.20 4.06 -9.75
C ARG A 204 -15.53 5.55 -9.80
N THR A 205 -16.80 5.93 -9.96
CA THR A 205 -17.19 7.35 -9.83
C THR A 205 -16.87 7.87 -8.42
N THR A 206 -16.65 9.19 -8.26
CA THR A 206 -16.40 9.78 -6.93
C THR A 206 -17.50 9.44 -5.92
N ARG A 207 -18.77 9.37 -6.36
CA ARG A 207 -19.91 8.95 -5.54
C ARG A 207 -19.79 7.49 -5.08
N GLU A 208 -19.43 6.56 -5.96
CA GLU A 208 -19.20 5.15 -5.61
C GLU A 208 -17.98 4.99 -4.68
N ASN A 209 -16.88 5.70 -4.96
CA ASN A 209 -15.65 5.67 -4.17
C ASN A 209 -15.91 6.14 -2.73
N LEU A 210 -16.65 7.25 -2.55
CA LEU A 210 -17.05 7.73 -1.21
C LEU A 210 -17.90 6.71 -0.47
N ARG A 211 -18.87 6.08 -1.12
CA ARG A 211 -19.70 5.03 -0.49
C ARG A 211 -18.85 3.84 -0.03
N LYS A 212 -17.86 3.44 -0.84
CA LYS A 212 -16.91 2.38 -0.49
C LYS A 212 -16.07 2.78 0.74
N ALA A 213 -15.48 3.98 0.72
CA ALA A 213 -14.71 4.52 1.84
C ALA A 213 -15.56 4.56 3.13
N ILE A 214 -16.74 5.17 3.10
CA ILE A 214 -17.66 5.23 4.26
C ILE A 214 -17.94 3.84 4.84
N THR A 215 -18.15 2.84 3.99
CA THR A 215 -18.43 1.47 4.45
C THR A 215 -17.22 0.86 5.16
N GLY A 216 -16.02 1.03 4.58
CA GLY A 216 -14.76 0.57 5.17
C GLY A 216 -14.49 1.22 6.53
N GLU A 217 -14.47 2.55 6.54
CA GLU A 217 -14.24 3.38 7.73
C GLU A 217 -15.20 3.06 8.88
N ARG A 218 -16.50 2.89 8.58
CA ARG A 218 -17.48 2.50 9.60
C ARG A 218 -17.19 1.12 10.16
N ASN A 219 -16.88 0.15 9.31
CA ASN A 219 -16.56 -1.19 9.78
C ASN A 219 -15.29 -1.20 10.63
N GLU A 220 -14.28 -0.41 10.28
CA GLU A 220 -13.06 -0.28 11.07
C GLU A 220 -13.33 0.37 12.43
N ALA A 221 -14.09 1.47 12.43
CA ALA A 221 -14.50 2.19 13.64
C ALA A 221 -15.35 1.35 14.61
N THR A 222 -16.27 0.52 14.10
CA THR A 222 -17.24 -0.18 14.96
C THR A 222 -16.88 -1.63 15.25
N THR A 223 -16.10 -2.27 14.38
CA THR A 223 -15.89 -3.72 14.42
C THR A 223 -14.42 -4.06 14.56
N VAL A 224 -13.57 -3.63 13.62
CA VAL A 224 -12.19 -4.08 13.52
C VAL A 224 -11.38 -3.59 14.71
N TYR A 225 -11.26 -2.27 14.85
CA TYR A 225 -10.42 -1.67 15.87
C TYR A 225 -10.93 -1.86 17.30
N PRO A 226 -12.25 -1.75 17.58
CA PRO A 226 -12.77 -2.13 18.89
C PRO A 226 -12.49 -3.60 19.25
N GLY A 227 -12.55 -4.51 18.26
CA GLY A 227 -12.17 -5.91 18.45
C GLY A 227 -10.70 -6.07 18.83
N PHE A 228 -9.81 -5.34 18.16
CA PHE A 228 -8.37 -5.36 18.44
C PHE A 228 -8.06 -4.80 19.82
N ALA A 229 -8.68 -3.66 20.17
CA ALA A 229 -8.54 -3.03 21.49
C ALA A 229 -8.96 -3.96 22.64
N ARG A 230 -10.07 -4.68 22.49
CA ARG A 230 -10.52 -5.67 23.49
C ARG A 230 -9.49 -6.79 23.68
N ARG A 231 -8.95 -7.33 22.59
CA ARG A 231 -7.93 -8.39 22.65
C ARG A 231 -6.63 -7.91 23.30
N ALA A 232 -6.16 -6.72 22.94
CA ALA A 232 -4.97 -6.12 23.54
C ALA A 232 -5.18 -5.85 25.05
N THR A 233 -6.36 -5.31 25.43
CA THR A 233 -6.70 -5.07 26.84
C THR A 233 -6.70 -6.37 27.66
N ALA A 234 -7.23 -7.46 27.10
CA ALA A 234 -7.33 -8.75 27.79
C ALA A 234 -5.96 -9.35 28.18
N VAL A 235 -4.89 -8.96 27.49
CA VAL A 235 -3.52 -9.40 27.78
C VAL A 235 -2.65 -8.29 28.37
N GLY A 236 -3.23 -7.13 28.72
CA GLY A 236 -2.50 -5.99 29.29
C GLY A 236 -1.57 -5.27 28.30
N ASP A 237 -1.79 -5.41 27.00
CA ASP A 237 -0.96 -4.80 25.97
C ASP A 237 -1.33 -3.32 25.75
N THR A 238 -0.29 -2.46 25.73
CA THR A 238 -0.40 -1.02 25.49
C THR A 238 -1.01 -0.64 24.13
N ALA A 239 -0.97 -1.56 23.15
CA ALA A 239 -1.60 -1.37 21.83
C ALA A 239 -3.12 -1.13 21.92
N ALA A 240 -3.76 -1.47 23.04
CA ALA A 240 -5.19 -1.21 23.25
C ALA A 240 -5.57 0.28 23.19
N ARG A 241 -4.65 1.18 23.56
CA ARG A 241 -4.88 2.63 23.42
C ARG A 241 -4.88 3.02 21.95
N TYR A 242 -3.82 2.66 21.22
CA TYR A 242 -3.69 2.89 19.78
C TYR A 242 -4.95 2.45 19.03
N PHE A 243 -5.42 1.21 19.22
CA PHE A 243 -6.61 0.74 18.52
C PHE A 243 -7.89 1.53 18.86
N ARG A 244 -8.03 2.07 20.07
CA ARG A 244 -9.20 2.90 20.42
C ARG A 244 -9.11 4.28 19.77
N ASP A 245 -7.92 4.86 19.75
CA ASP A 245 -7.68 6.17 19.15
C ASP A 245 -7.92 6.08 17.62
N THR A 246 -7.38 5.04 16.96
CA THR A 246 -7.63 4.79 15.53
C THR A 246 -9.13 4.58 15.23
N ALA A 247 -9.85 3.79 16.05
CA ALA A 247 -11.30 3.63 15.87
C ALA A 247 -12.07 4.97 15.91
N ALA A 248 -11.63 5.92 16.74
CA ALA A 248 -12.23 7.23 16.84
C ALA A 248 -11.91 8.11 15.62
N ASP A 249 -10.73 7.95 15.02
CA ASP A 249 -10.36 8.64 13.79
C ASP A 249 -11.10 8.10 12.57
N GLU A 250 -11.26 6.77 12.43
CA GLU A 250 -12.08 6.19 11.34
C GLU A 250 -13.54 6.63 11.43
N ALA A 251 -14.08 6.80 12.63
CA ALA A 251 -15.42 7.35 12.82
C ALA A 251 -15.52 8.80 12.29
N LYS A 252 -14.48 9.62 12.47
CA LYS A 252 -14.43 10.99 11.93
C LYS A 252 -14.25 10.96 10.41
N HIS A 253 -13.42 10.07 9.86
CA HIS A 253 -13.26 9.86 8.42
C HIS A 253 -14.59 9.50 7.76
N ALA A 254 -15.28 8.49 8.29
CA ALA A 254 -16.62 8.09 7.82
C ALA A 254 -17.62 9.26 7.81
N ALA A 255 -17.65 10.05 8.90
CA ALA A 255 -18.54 11.20 9.00
C ALA A 255 -18.20 12.31 7.98
N ALA A 256 -16.91 12.58 7.78
CA ALA A 256 -16.44 13.57 6.81
C ALA A 256 -16.76 13.14 5.36
N PHE A 257 -16.53 11.86 5.02
CA PHE A 257 -16.88 11.31 3.71
C PHE A 257 -18.39 11.29 3.48
N GLN A 258 -19.20 10.98 4.49
CA GLN A 258 -20.66 11.06 4.39
C GLN A 258 -21.10 12.50 4.08
N LYS A 259 -20.58 13.48 4.81
CA LYS A 259 -20.87 14.89 4.55
C LYS A 259 -20.49 15.31 3.12
N ALA A 260 -19.32 14.85 2.63
CA ALA A 260 -18.91 15.12 1.26
C ALA A 260 -19.83 14.46 0.23
N LEU A 261 -20.26 13.22 0.48
CA LEU A 261 -21.19 12.48 -0.36
C LEU A 261 -22.56 13.17 -0.45
N ASP A 262 -23.08 13.66 0.68
CA ASP A 262 -24.37 14.37 0.75
C ASP A 262 -24.36 15.70 -0.04
N GLN A 263 -23.18 16.26 -0.27
CA GLN A 263 -22.99 17.49 -1.07
C GLN A 263 -22.86 17.21 -2.58
N LEU A 264 -22.68 15.94 -3.00
CA LEU A 264 -22.66 15.57 -4.41
C LEU A 264 -24.08 15.49 -4.97
N ARG A 265 -24.51 16.57 -5.62
CA ARG A 265 -25.78 16.66 -6.35
C ARG A 265 -25.95 15.54 -7.38
#